data_AF-A0A7L5AGW3-F1
#
_entry.id   AF-A0A7L5AGW3-F1
#
_cell.length_a   1.000
_cell.length_b   1.000
_cell.length_c   1.000
_cell.angle_alpha   90.00
_cell.angle_beta   90.00
_cell.angle_gamma   90.00
#
_symmetry.space_group_name_H-M   'P 1'
#
loop_
_entity.id
_entity.type
_entity.pdbx_description
1 polymer ?
#
loop_
_entity_poly.entity_id
_entity_poly.type
_entity_poly.pdbx_seq_one_letter_code
_entity_poly.pdbx_strand_id
1 'polypeptide(L)'
;MSSAAPPTSVSYLWRDGALNAVDNDAFAEATIVVADSWLVHDGTVLALDLHRSRFAGSVRDELGDRADLDLKRLDFDAFWTAAIAAIPRTGDWFPRIELQHNGGVPAFVLRLRDAPARSESVTMISHEGADPRTRTTVKGPDLAALGRVRAQAAKRGAGEVAILSPEGFVVEGAYSALLWWRGNTLCAPPDDFDRLDSVTAKTVLTVAAALGIEVLTEPVTPADLDGLEMWALSSLHGIRIVTRWIDGPQPAEQPGRLRSWRARLGKLSRPLGYGR
;
A
#
# COMPACT_ATOMS: atom_id res chain seq x y z
N MET A 1 -22.27 -15.99 8.40
CA MET A 1 -21.45 -17.18 8.75
C MET A 1 -20.49 -17.48 7.62
N SER A 2 -19.22 -17.13 7.83
CA SER A 2 -18.02 -17.86 7.41
C SER A 2 -16.88 -17.16 8.15
N SER A 3 -16.56 -17.68 9.35
CA SER A 3 -15.37 -17.24 10.07
C SER A 3 -14.20 -17.92 9.40
N ALA A 4 -13.63 -17.29 8.35
CA ALA A 4 -12.37 -17.75 7.80
C ALA A 4 -11.34 -17.84 8.93
N ALA A 5 -10.57 -18.93 8.99
CA ALA A 5 -9.45 -19.03 9.92
C ALA A 5 -8.55 -17.79 9.74
N PRO A 6 -8.00 -17.22 10.84
CA PRO A 6 -7.07 -16.11 10.70
C PRO A 6 -5.93 -16.54 9.77
N PRO A 7 -5.50 -15.68 8.84
CA PRO A 7 -4.46 -16.02 7.88
C PRO A 7 -3.22 -16.51 8.63
N THR A 8 -2.63 -17.61 8.17
CA THR A 8 -1.38 -18.08 8.73
C THR A 8 -0.29 -17.05 8.45
N SER A 9 0.36 -16.57 9.50
CA SER A 9 1.45 -15.61 9.42
C SER A 9 2.66 -16.18 10.11
N VAL A 10 3.77 -16.28 9.38
CA VAL A 10 5.09 -16.62 9.94
C VAL A 10 5.95 -15.36 9.86
N SER A 11 6.58 -15.01 10.98
CA SER A 11 7.49 -13.88 11.06
C SER A 11 8.93 -14.37 11.08
N TYR A 12 9.80 -13.67 10.36
CA TYR A 12 11.22 -13.95 10.28
C TYR A 12 12.02 -12.71 10.63
N LEU A 13 13.02 -12.87 11.49
CA LEU A 13 14.01 -11.86 11.81
C LEU A 13 15.28 -12.10 10.99
N TRP A 14 15.78 -11.07 10.31
CA TRP A 14 17.06 -11.14 9.64
C TRP A 14 18.21 -11.03 10.64
N ARG A 15 19.03 -12.09 10.72
CA ARG A 15 20.17 -12.15 11.64
C ARG A 15 21.20 -13.15 11.11
N ASP A 16 22.48 -12.83 11.27
CA ASP A 16 23.59 -13.72 10.93
C ASP A 16 23.54 -14.21 9.47
N GLY A 17 23.09 -13.35 8.55
CA GLY A 17 22.99 -13.64 7.12
C GLY A 17 21.82 -14.54 6.71
N ALA A 18 20.82 -14.74 7.58
CA ALA A 18 19.68 -15.60 7.32
C ALA A 18 18.36 -15.07 7.90
N LEU A 19 17.24 -15.58 7.34
CA LEU A 19 15.90 -15.40 7.90
C LEU A 19 15.65 -16.45 8.99
N ASN A 20 15.50 -16.00 10.23
CA ASN A 20 15.25 -16.85 11.38
C ASN A 20 13.78 -16.74 11.77
N ALA A 21 13.05 -17.86 11.75
CA ALA A 21 11.65 -17.86 12.18
C ALA A 21 11.56 -17.48 13.66
N VAL A 22 10.64 -16.58 13.99
CA VAL A 22 10.42 -16.09 15.36
C VAL A 22 8.94 -16.01 15.65
N ASP A 23 8.59 -16.21 16.92
CA ASP A 23 7.24 -15.97 17.41
C ASP A 23 6.90 -14.48 17.39
N ASN A 24 5.61 -14.16 17.31
CA ASN A 24 5.17 -12.77 17.23
C ASN A 24 5.56 -11.93 18.47
N ASP A 25 5.73 -12.58 19.62
CA ASP A 25 6.15 -11.93 20.87
C ASP A 25 7.57 -11.34 20.79
N ALA A 26 8.40 -11.82 19.85
CA ALA A 26 9.73 -11.27 19.60
C ALA A 26 9.72 -9.79 19.16
N PHE A 27 8.55 -9.26 18.78
CA PHE A 27 8.37 -7.88 18.33
C PHE A 27 7.58 -7.00 19.31
N ALA A 28 7.30 -7.47 20.53
CA ALA A 28 6.40 -6.78 21.45
C ALA A 28 6.85 -5.33 21.78
N GLU A 29 8.16 -5.09 21.84
CA GLU A 29 8.75 -3.76 22.11
C GLU A 29 9.23 -3.05 20.85
N ALA A 30 9.06 -3.66 19.67
CA ALA A 30 9.62 -3.15 18.43
C ALA A 30 8.68 -2.13 17.77
N THR A 31 9.25 -1.01 17.31
CA THR A 31 8.52 -0.02 16.51
C THR A 31 8.82 -0.22 15.04
N ILE A 32 7.76 -0.36 14.22
CA ILE A 32 7.91 -0.39 12.76
C ILE A 32 8.16 1.03 12.27
N VAL A 33 9.35 1.28 11.69
CA VAL A 33 9.73 2.60 11.18
C VAL A 33 9.66 2.69 9.67
N VAL A 34 9.81 1.56 8.97
CA VAL A 34 9.57 1.46 7.52
C VAL A 34 8.92 0.11 7.23
N ALA A 35 8.01 0.04 6.28
CA ALA A 35 7.42 -1.19 5.82
C ALA A 35 7.07 -1.13 4.33
N ASP A 36 7.04 -2.29 3.69
CA ASP A 36 6.45 -2.44 2.37
C ASP A 36 5.69 -3.76 2.23
N SER A 37 4.66 -3.80 1.39
CA SER A 37 3.86 -4.99 1.12
C SER A 37 3.36 -4.99 -0.32
N TRP A 38 3.37 -6.16 -0.94
CA TRP A 38 2.91 -6.37 -2.32
C TRP A 38 2.13 -7.68 -2.43
N LEU A 39 1.19 -7.74 -3.37
CA LEU A 39 0.51 -8.99 -3.71
C LEU A 39 1.42 -9.84 -4.58
N VAL A 40 1.53 -11.12 -4.22
CA VAL A 40 2.02 -12.18 -5.09
C VAL A 40 0.84 -13.10 -5.40
N HIS A 41 0.50 -13.22 -6.68
CA HIS A 41 -0.58 -14.09 -7.17
C HIS A 41 0.03 -15.12 -8.11
N ASP A 42 0.01 -16.40 -7.70
CA ASP A 42 0.60 -17.52 -8.43
C ASP A 42 2.02 -17.22 -8.94
N GLY A 43 2.86 -16.72 -8.02
CA GLY A 43 4.26 -16.44 -8.28
C GLY A 43 4.53 -15.20 -9.12
N THR A 44 3.50 -14.40 -9.43
CA THR A 44 3.65 -13.13 -10.14
C THR A 44 3.37 -11.92 -9.25
N VAL A 45 4.04 -10.82 -9.52
CA VAL A 45 3.97 -9.58 -8.74
C VAL A 45 3.98 -8.36 -9.66
N LEU A 46 3.21 -7.33 -9.30
CA LEU A 46 3.18 -6.06 -9.99
C LEU A 46 4.30 -5.14 -9.45
N ALA A 47 5.15 -4.63 -10.34
CA ALA A 47 6.10 -3.55 -10.05
C ALA A 47 6.98 -3.77 -8.80
N LEU A 48 7.56 -4.98 -8.67
CA LEU A 48 8.40 -5.35 -7.52
C LEU A 48 9.59 -4.39 -7.32
N ASP A 49 10.20 -3.92 -8.39
CA ASP A 49 11.32 -2.98 -8.31
C ASP A 49 10.92 -1.65 -7.68
N LEU A 50 9.70 -1.15 -7.96
CA LEU A 50 9.20 0.07 -7.34
C LEU A 50 8.98 -0.12 -5.83
N HIS A 51 8.52 -1.31 -5.41
CA HIS A 51 8.44 -1.68 -4.00
C HIS A 51 9.83 -1.72 -3.34
N ARG A 52 10.82 -2.34 -4.00
CA ARG A 52 12.20 -2.37 -3.50
C ARG A 52 12.77 -0.97 -3.34
N SER A 53 12.65 -0.14 -4.38
CA SER A 53 13.17 1.23 -4.40
C SER A 53 12.54 2.09 -3.32
N ARG A 54 11.21 2.03 -3.14
CA ARG A 54 10.53 2.77 -2.09
C ARG A 54 11.00 2.36 -0.71
N PHE A 55 11.02 1.05 -0.43
CA PHE A 55 11.46 0.54 0.87
C PHE A 55 12.92 0.94 1.16
N ALA A 56 13.83 0.70 0.21
CA ALA A 56 15.25 1.02 0.37
C ALA A 56 15.49 2.54 0.55
N GLY A 57 14.74 3.38 -0.16
CA GLY A 57 14.77 4.83 -0.01
C GLY A 57 14.35 5.25 1.40
N SER A 58 13.18 4.80 1.86
CA SER A 58 12.71 5.11 3.22
C SER A 58 13.62 4.57 4.33
N VAL A 59 14.25 3.40 4.13
CA VAL A 59 15.25 2.87 5.07
C VAL A 59 16.48 3.77 5.12
N ARG A 60 16.95 4.27 3.97
CA ARG A 60 18.08 5.20 3.92
C ARG A 60 17.76 6.49 4.66
N ASP A 61 16.58 7.05 4.43
CA ASP A 61 16.14 8.27 5.10
C ASP A 61 16.00 8.07 6.62
N GLU A 62 15.51 6.90 7.04
CA GLU A 62 15.41 6.54 8.47
C GLU A 62 16.77 6.41 9.16
N LEU A 63 17.76 5.82 8.49
CA LEU A 63 19.09 5.57 9.04
C LEU A 63 20.05 6.78 8.92
N GLY A 64 19.67 7.79 8.13
CA GLY A 64 20.40 9.05 7.97
C GLY A 64 21.82 8.88 7.41
N ASP A 65 22.77 9.70 7.89
CA ASP A 65 24.15 9.76 7.37
C ASP A 65 24.92 8.43 7.45
N ARG A 66 24.45 7.49 8.26
CA ARG A 66 25.06 6.17 8.44
C ARG A 66 24.41 5.09 7.57
N ALA A 67 23.43 5.46 6.74
CA ALA A 67 22.62 4.51 5.98
C ALA A 67 23.43 3.54 5.13
N ASP A 68 24.45 3.97 4.39
CA ASP A 68 25.25 3.05 3.56
C ASP A 68 26.00 2.02 4.42
N LEU A 69 26.49 2.42 5.60
CA LEU A 69 27.15 1.52 6.52
C LEU A 69 26.16 0.58 7.20
N ASP A 70 25.01 1.10 7.61
CA ASP A 70 23.98 0.34 8.30
C ASP A 70 23.27 -0.63 7.36
N LEU A 71 22.97 -0.23 6.12
CA LEU A 71 22.45 -1.11 5.08
C LEU A 71 23.43 -2.22 4.74
N LYS A 72 24.75 -1.95 4.72
CA LYS A 72 25.78 -2.99 4.55
C LYS A 72 25.87 -3.90 5.77
N ARG A 73 25.82 -3.33 6.98
CA ARG A 73 25.86 -4.09 8.24
C ARG A 73 24.62 -4.98 8.41
N LEU A 74 23.46 -4.49 8.01
CA LEU A 74 22.20 -5.22 7.97
C LEU A 74 22.09 -6.09 6.71
N ASP A 75 23.01 -5.96 5.77
CA ASP A 75 23.04 -6.66 4.47
C ASP A 75 21.68 -6.64 3.76
N PHE A 76 21.21 -5.44 3.42
CA PHE A 76 19.89 -5.25 2.80
C PHE A 76 19.70 -6.08 1.52
N ASP A 77 20.73 -6.23 0.70
CA ASP A 77 20.62 -6.98 -0.55
C ASP A 77 20.49 -8.48 -0.31
N ALA A 78 21.23 -9.04 0.67
CA ALA A 78 21.03 -10.42 1.07
C ALA A 78 19.67 -10.63 1.76
N PHE A 79 19.24 -9.71 2.62
CA PHE A 79 17.90 -9.74 3.23
C PHE A 79 16.82 -9.75 2.16
N TRP A 80 16.88 -8.81 1.20
CA TRP A 80 15.92 -8.72 0.11
C TRP A 80 15.89 -10.02 -0.70
N THR A 81 17.06 -10.53 -1.09
CA THR A 81 17.18 -11.80 -1.84
C THR A 81 16.55 -12.96 -1.07
N ALA A 82 16.85 -13.09 0.22
CA ALA A 82 16.28 -14.13 1.08
C ALA A 82 14.76 -13.97 1.25
N ALA A 83 14.28 -12.73 1.43
CA ALA A 83 12.85 -12.46 1.56
C ALA A 83 12.08 -12.83 0.30
N ILE A 84 12.61 -12.49 -0.89
CA ILE A 84 12.01 -12.89 -2.17
C ILE A 84 12.06 -14.41 -2.38
N ALA A 85 13.14 -15.07 -1.95
CA ALA A 85 13.26 -16.52 -2.03
C ALA A 85 12.26 -17.26 -1.11
N ALA A 86 11.94 -16.69 0.05
CA ALA A 86 11.04 -17.29 1.03
C ALA A 86 9.55 -17.28 0.64
N ILE A 87 9.13 -16.41 -0.28
CA ILE A 87 7.71 -16.31 -0.67
C ILE A 87 7.30 -17.49 -1.57
N PRO A 88 6.20 -18.21 -1.30
CA PRO A 88 5.78 -19.30 -2.16
C PRO A 88 5.38 -18.84 -3.57
N ARG A 89 5.55 -19.73 -4.56
CA ARG A 89 5.30 -19.44 -5.99
C ARG A 89 3.89 -19.78 -6.46
N THR A 90 3.03 -20.29 -5.57
CA THR A 90 1.65 -20.67 -5.86
C THR A 90 0.73 -20.08 -4.81
N GLY A 91 -0.51 -19.75 -5.19
CA GLY A 91 -1.50 -19.13 -4.32
C GLY A 91 -1.31 -17.62 -4.17
N ASP A 92 -2.10 -17.04 -3.27
CA ASP A 92 -2.16 -15.60 -3.03
C ASP A 92 -1.45 -15.23 -1.72
N TRP A 93 -0.35 -14.49 -1.83
CA TRP A 93 0.45 -14.04 -0.70
C TRP A 93 0.49 -12.52 -0.63
N PHE A 94 0.53 -11.97 0.58
CA PHE A 94 0.71 -10.54 0.80
C PHE A 94 1.87 -10.29 1.78
N PRO A 95 3.10 -10.69 1.42
CA PRO A 95 4.27 -10.52 2.28
C PRO A 95 4.43 -9.06 2.68
N ARG A 96 4.98 -8.85 3.88
CA ARG A 96 5.40 -7.53 4.35
C ARG A 96 6.84 -7.59 4.81
N ILE A 97 7.66 -6.69 4.30
CA ILE A 97 8.99 -6.44 4.86
C ILE A 97 8.93 -5.19 5.73
N GLU A 98 9.74 -5.16 6.77
CA GLU A 98 9.76 -4.09 7.76
C GLU A 98 11.21 -3.78 8.14
N LEU A 99 11.51 -2.50 8.36
CA LEU A 99 12.58 -2.08 9.24
C LEU A 99 11.94 -1.75 10.59
N GLN A 100 12.43 -2.38 11.64
CA GLN A 100 11.99 -2.12 13.01
C GLN A 100 13.15 -1.60 13.86
N HIS A 101 12.82 -0.81 14.87
CA HIS A 101 13.71 -0.51 15.99
C HIS A 101 13.26 -1.27 17.23
N ASN A 102 14.15 -2.09 17.79
CA ASN A 102 13.97 -2.71 19.10
C ASN A 102 15.08 -2.21 20.04
N GLY A 103 14.72 -1.46 21.08
CA GLY A 103 15.70 -0.80 21.96
C GLY A 103 16.69 0.11 21.20
N GLY A 104 16.26 0.71 20.09
CA GLY A 104 17.10 1.55 19.22
C GLY A 104 18.00 0.79 18.24
N VAL A 105 17.95 -0.55 18.23
CA VAL A 105 18.71 -1.38 17.28
C VAL A 105 17.84 -1.66 16.06
N PRO A 106 18.29 -1.30 14.83
CA PRO A 106 17.57 -1.62 13.61
C PRO A 106 17.65 -3.09 13.27
N ALA A 107 16.54 -3.65 12.79
CA ALA A 107 16.49 -5.00 12.26
C ALA A 107 15.47 -5.12 11.11
N PHE A 108 15.82 -5.94 10.12
CA PHE A 108 14.89 -6.30 9.06
C PHE A 108 14.02 -7.48 9.46
N VAL A 109 12.73 -7.38 9.13
CA VAL A 109 11.73 -8.41 9.41
C VAL A 109 10.95 -8.72 8.16
N LEU A 110 10.71 -10.01 7.90
CA LEU A 110 9.74 -10.48 6.91
C LEU A 110 8.55 -11.07 7.64
N ARG A 111 7.34 -10.61 7.32
CA ARG A 111 6.08 -11.28 7.65
C ARG A 111 5.52 -11.94 6.41
N LEU A 112 5.57 -13.26 6.38
CA LEU A 112 5.00 -14.07 5.32
C LEU A 112 3.57 -14.45 5.72
N ARG A 113 2.60 -13.98 4.94
CA ARG A 113 1.17 -14.12 5.24
C ARG A 113 0.35 -14.31 3.97
N ASP A 114 -0.74 -15.05 4.10
CA ASP A 114 -1.74 -15.17 3.04
C ASP A 114 -2.31 -13.79 2.67
N ALA A 115 -2.65 -13.61 1.39
CA ALA A 115 -3.38 -12.43 0.99
C ALA A 115 -4.81 -12.49 1.58
N PRO A 116 -5.28 -11.41 2.22
CA PRO A 116 -6.69 -11.29 2.56
C PRO A 116 -7.59 -11.40 1.32
N ALA A 117 -8.86 -11.75 1.53
CA ALA A 117 -9.85 -11.76 0.47
C ALA A 117 -9.85 -10.42 -0.29
N ARG A 118 -9.73 -10.51 -1.62
CA ARG A 118 -9.65 -9.34 -2.51
C ARG A 118 -11.05 -8.96 -2.99
N SER A 119 -11.34 -7.67 -3.05
CA SER A 119 -12.54 -7.12 -3.68
C SER A 119 -12.16 -6.22 -4.86
N GLU A 120 -13.11 -6.01 -5.77
CA GLU A 120 -12.97 -5.04 -6.88
C GLU A 120 -13.67 -3.72 -6.61
N SER A 121 -14.42 -3.64 -5.51
CA SER A 121 -15.12 -2.43 -5.08
C SER A 121 -14.88 -2.15 -3.60
N VAL A 122 -15.19 -0.93 -3.18
CA VAL A 122 -15.10 -0.48 -1.79
C VAL A 122 -16.15 0.57 -1.47
N THR A 123 -16.69 0.49 -0.24
CA THR A 123 -17.42 1.59 0.39
C THR A 123 -16.43 2.45 1.17
N MET A 124 -16.43 3.76 0.93
CA MET A 124 -15.56 4.72 1.60
C MET A 124 -16.31 5.53 2.66
N ILE A 125 -15.56 6.11 3.59
CA ILE A 125 -16.00 7.15 4.50
C ILE A 125 -14.87 8.14 4.70
N SER A 126 -15.17 9.41 4.95
CA SER A 126 -14.14 10.39 5.33
C SER A 126 -13.69 10.15 6.77
N HIS A 127 -12.39 10.32 7.04
CA HIS A 127 -11.87 10.33 8.40
C HIS A 127 -12.42 11.55 9.14
N GLU A 128 -12.87 11.35 10.37
CA GLU A 128 -13.33 12.42 11.24
C GLU A 128 -12.19 12.80 12.19
N GLY A 129 -11.83 14.09 12.20
CA GLY A 129 -10.79 14.65 13.06
C GLY A 129 -9.44 14.86 12.35
N ALA A 130 -8.39 15.10 13.15
CA ALA A 130 -7.06 15.34 12.63
C ALA A 130 -6.49 14.11 11.90
N ASP A 131 -5.63 14.36 10.92
CA ASP A 131 -4.90 13.32 10.21
C ASP A 131 -4.18 12.41 11.22
N PRO A 132 -4.44 11.09 11.24
CA PRO A 132 -3.74 10.14 12.11
C PRO A 132 -2.27 9.93 11.69
N ARG A 133 -1.90 10.48 10.53
CA ARG A 133 -0.61 10.65 9.86
C ARG A 133 0.46 11.26 10.77
N THR A 134 1.51 10.55 11.21
CA THR A 134 2.69 11.22 11.82
C THR A 134 3.87 11.31 10.86
N ARG A 135 4.00 10.36 9.93
CA ARG A 135 4.98 10.36 8.85
C ARG A 135 4.28 10.01 7.54
N THR A 136 3.64 11.02 6.98
CA THR A 136 2.74 10.97 5.82
C THR A 136 3.37 10.41 4.55
N THR A 137 4.69 10.56 4.35
CA THR A 137 5.41 10.11 3.17
C THR A 137 6.11 8.75 3.35
N VAL A 138 6.10 8.18 4.56
CA VAL A 138 6.78 6.91 4.88
C VAL A 138 5.78 5.83 5.24
N LYS A 139 5.80 4.73 4.49
CA LYS A 139 4.98 3.57 4.83
C LYS A 139 5.60 2.85 6.03
N GLY A 140 4.83 2.63 7.09
CA GLY A 140 5.28 1.85 8.25
C GLY A 140 4.82 2.43 9.59
N PRO A 141 5.31 3.62 9.98
CA PRO A 141 5.11 4.19 11.32
C PRO A 141 3.64 4.23 11.75
N ASP A 142 2.76 4.64 10.83
CA ASP A 142 1.35 4.87 11.13
C ASP A 142 0.44 3.68 10.83
N LEU A 143 0.99 2.50 10.46
CA LEU A 143 0.17 1.33 10.10
C LEU A 143 -0.81 0.93 11.21
N ALA A 144 -0.38 0.97 12.48
CA ALA A 144 -1.26 0.63 13.59
C ALA A 144 -2.38 1.68 13.79
N ALA A 145 -2.06 2.97 13.65
CA ALA A 145 -3.03 4.06 13.76
C ALA A 145 -4.06 4.01 12.64
N LEU A 146 -3.61 3.89 11.39
CA LEU A 146 -4.46 3.72 10.21
C LEU A 146 -5.31 2.45 10.28
N GLY A 147 -4.74 1.36 10.82
CA GLY A 147 -5.48 0.13 11.10
C GLY A 147 -6.65 0.33 12.06
N ARG A 148 -6.46 1.12 13.14
CA ARG A 148 -7.54 1.47 14.09
C ARG A 148 -8.62 2.33 13.44
N VAL A 149 -8.22 3.32 12.63
CA VAL A 149 -9.15 4.18 11.88
C VAL A 149 -10.02 3.33 10.94
N ARG A 150 -9.41 2.41 10.18
CA ARG A 150 -10.17 1.49 9.31
C ARG A 150 -11.07 0.55 10.10
N ALA A 151 -10.61 0.01 11.24
CA ALA A 151 -11.43 -0.87 12.09
C ALA A 151 -12.65 -0.14 12.68
N GLN A 152 -12.51 1.15 13.03
CA GLN A 152 -13.63 1.97 13.48
C GLN A 152 -14.61 2.27 12.35
N ALA A 153 -14.11 2.64 11.16
CA ALA A 153 -14.92 2.87 9.98
C ALA A 153 -15.68 1.61 9.51
N ALA A 154 -15.08 0.43 9.67
CA ALA A 154 -15.71 -0.85 9.36
C ALA A 154 -16.98 -1.10 10.18
N LYS A 155 -17.08 -0.58 11.41
CA LYS A 155 -18.33 -0.66 12.21
C LYS A 155 -19.49 0.10 11.57
N ARG A 156 -19.21 1.06 10.69
CA ARG A 156 -20.19 1.80 9.89
C ARG A 156 -20.40 1.21 8.49
N GLY A 157 -19.72 0.11 8.16
CA GLY A 157 -19.80 -0.55 6.85
C GLY A 157 -18.85 -0.01 5.78
N ALA A 158 -17.88 0.85 6.15
CA ALA A 158 -16.84 1.28 5.23
C ALA A 158 -15.67 0.28 5.18
N GLY A 159 -15.16 0.02 3.99
CA GLY A 159 -13.98 -0.82 3.76
C GLY A 159 -12.68 -0.03 3.58
N GLU A 160 -12.77 1.29 3.44
CA GLU A 160 -11.65 2.21 3.35
C GLU A 160 -12.03 3.59 3.89
N VAL A 161 -11.02 4.37 4.30
CA VAL A 161 -11.22 5.70 4.88
C VAL A 161 -10.44 6.73 4.06
N ALA A 162 -11.08 7.81 3.62
CA ALA A 162 -10.40 8.95 3.01
C ALA A 162 -9.80 9.85 4.08
N ILE A 163 -8.50 10.12 3.98
CA ILE A 163 -7.79 11.11 4.77
C ILE A 163 -7.91 12.46 4.06
N LEU A 164 -8.28 13.49 4.82
CA LEU A 164 -8.45 14.85 4.33
C LEU A 164 -7.35 15.77 4.90
N SER A 165 -6.98 16.80 4.16
CA SER A 165 -6.15 17.89 4.65
C SER A 165 -6.92 18.72 5.68
N PRO A 166 -6.25 19.59 6.47
CA PRO A 166 -6.93 20.52 7.37
C PRO A 166 -7.97 21.42 6.68
N GLU A 167 -7.76 21.75 5.40
CA GLU A 167 -8.66 22.53 4.56
C GLU A 167 -9.82 21.70 3.98
N GLY A 168 -9.83 20.39 4.21
CA GLY A 168 -10.89 19.47 3.76
C GLY A 168 -10.66 18.84 2.38
N PHE A 169 -9.47 18.99 1.80
CA PHE A 169 -9.14 18.36 0.52
C PHE A 169 -8.78 16.88 0.68
N VAL A 170 -9.14 16.06 -0.30
CA VAL A 170 -8.82 14.62 -0.33
C VAL A 170 -7.32 14.43 -0.57
N VAL A 171 -6.64 13.76 0.37
CA VAL A 171 -5.19 13.49 0.30
C VAL A 171 -4.91 12.08 -0.21
N GLU A 172 -5.36 11.07 0.53
CA GLU A 172 -5.27 9.65 0.16
C GLU A 172 -6.29 8.84 0.98
N GLY A 173 -6.32 7.53 0.80
CA GLY A 173 -7.03 6.62 1.68
C GLY A 173 -6.10 6.04 2.74
N ALA A 174 -6.67 5.52 3.85
CA ALA A 174 -5.87 5.02 4.96
C ALA A 174 -4.87 3.93 4.54
N TYR A 175 -5.24 3.01 3.64
CA TYR A 175 -4.32 2.02 3.04
C TYR A 175 -4.24 2.09 1.51
N SER A 176 -4.69 3.18 0.89
CA SER A 176 -4.77 3.27 -0.57
C SER A 176 -4.47 4.68 -1.07
N ALA A 177 -3.92 4.82 -2.27
CA ALA A 177 -4.03 6.07 -3.00
C ALA A 177 -5.45 6.24 -3.58
N LEU A 178 -5.83 7.47 -3.91
CA LEU A 178 -7.10 7.79 -4.55
C LEU A 178 -6.85 8.46 -5.90
N LEU A 179 -7.61 8.04 -6.92
CA LEU A 179 -7.67 8.67 -8.24
C LEU A 179 -9.14 8.78 -8.65
N TRP A 180 -9.48 9.68 -9.56
CA TRP A 180 -10.85 9.82 -10.07
C TRP A 180 -10.86 10.24 -11.52
N TRP A 181 -12.02 10.12 -12.16
CA TRP A 181 -12.20 10.46 -13.57
C TRP A 181 -13.09 11.69 -13.74
N ARG A 182 -12.62 12.66 -14.51
CA ARG A 182 -13.44 13.73 -15.08
C ARG A 182 -13.57 13.51 -16.58
N GLY A 183 -14.71 12.97 -17.01
CA GLY A 183 -14.88 12.54 -18.41
C GLY A 183 -13.83 11.49 -18.78
N ASN A 184 -12.91 11.85 -19.68
CA ASN A 184 -11.81 10.99 -20.16
C ASN A 184 -10.43 11.35 -19.55
N THR A 185 -10.39 12.29 -18.61
CA THR A 185 -9.16 12.71 -17.93
C THR A 185 -9.05 11.99 -16.59
N LEU A 186 -7.88 11.41 -16.32
CA LEU A 186 -7.56 10.77 -15.05
C LEU A 186 -6.97 11.80 -14.10
N CYS A 187 -7.62 12.02 -12.97
CA CYS A 187 -7.21 13.01 -11.99
C CYS A 187 -6.60 12.35 -10.75
N ALA A 188 -5.68 13.08 -10.11
CA ALA A 188 -5.03 12.72 -8.86
C ALA A 188 -5.01 13.89 -7.87
N PRO A 189 -4.79 13.66 -6.57
CA PRO A 189 -4.46 14.72 -5.64
C PRO A 189 -3.20 15.49 -6.09
N PRO A 190 -3.05 16.77 -5.71
CA PRO A 190 -1.86 17.57 -5.97
C PRO A 190 -0.56 16.88 -5.54
N ASP A 191 0.51 17.12 -6.29
CA ASP A 191 1.82 16.51 -6.02
C ASP A 191 2.53 17.12 -4.79
N ASP A 192 2.12 18.32 -4.37
CA ASP A 192 2.60 19.00 -3.16
C ASP A 192 1.86 18.54 -1.89
N PHE A 193 0.88 17.63 -2.00
CA PHE A 193 0.26 17.02 -0.84
C PHE A 193 1.18 15.96 -0.23
N ASP A 194 1.32 16.02 1.09
CA ASP A 194 2.03 15.05 1.91
C ASP A 194 1.31 13.68 1.90
N ARG A 195 1.71 12.82 0.96
CA ARG A 195 1.10 11.51 0.70
C ARG A 195 2.14 10.42 0.50
N LEU A 196 1.73 9.18 0.72
CA LEU A 196 2.60 8.06 0.45
C LEU A 196 2.86 7.93 -1.05
N ASP A 197 4.10 7.68 -1.41
CA ASP A 197 4.49 7.35 -2.77
C ASP A 197 3.93 5.96 -3.18
N SER A 198 2.72 5.95 -3.73
CA SER A 198 1.98 4.73 -4.02
C SER A 198 2.45 4.06 -5.32
N VAL A 199 3.05 2.87 -5.18
CA VAL A 199 3.47 2.02 -6.32
C VAL A 199 2.31 1.74 -7.28
N THR A 200 1.12 1.41 -6.77
CA THR A 200 -0.05 1.11 -7.61
C THR A 200 -0.53 2.35 -8.36
N ALA A 201 -0.59 3.51 -7.70
CA ALA A 201 -0.97 4.76 -8.38
C ALA A 201 0.03 5.15 -9.45
N LYS A 202 1.34 5.12 -9.14
CA LYS A 202 2.41 5.35 -10.13
C LYS A 202 2.28 4.45 -11.36
N THR A 203 1.98 3.17 -11.14
CA THR A 203 1.77 2.22 -12.24
C THR A 203 0.56 2.60 -13.10
N VAL A 204 -0.56 2.97 -12.48
CA VAL A 204 -1.77 3.42 -13.20
C VAL A 204 -1.51 4.70 -13.99
N LEU A 205 -0.88 5.70 -13.39
CA LEU A 205 -0.55 6.97 -14.05
C LEU A 205 0.43 6.75 -15.22
N THR A 206 1.40 5.85 -15.07
CA THR A 206 2.32 5.48 -16.16
C THR A 206 1.57 4.82 -17.33
N VAL A 207 0.61 3.93 -17.03
CA VAL A 207 -0.25 3.34 -18.06
C VAL A 207 -1.13 4.40 -18.72
N ALA A 208 -1.65 5.37 -17.97
CA ALA A 208 -2.42 6.49 -18.53
C ALA A 208 -1.59 7.27 -19.56
N ALA A 209 -0.37 7.67 -19.17
CA ALA A 209 0.55 8.39 -20.05
C ALA A 209 0.89 7.57 -21.31
N ALA A 210 1.15 6.27 -21.18
CA ALA A 210 1.44 5.38 -22.31
C ALA A 210 0.24 5.22 -23.27
N LEU A 211 -0.98 5.44 -22.80
CA LEU A 211 -2.21 5.41 -23.60
C LEU A 211 -2.60 6.77 -24.17
N GLY A 212 -1.82 7.83 -23.90
CA GLY A 212 -2.17 9.20 -24.29
C GLY A 212 -3.38 9.75 -23.55
N ILE A 213 -3.69 9.20 -22.37
CA ILE A 213 -4.75 9.69 -21.50
C ILE A 213 -4.21 10.88 -20.71
N GLU A 214 -4.93 11.99 -20.76
CA GLU A 214 -4.59 13.17 -20.00
C GLU A 214 -4.64 12.86 -18.49
N VAL A 215 -3.59 13.30 -17.78
CA VAL A 215 -3.48 13.22 -16.33
C VAL A 215 -3.42 14.62 -15.77
N LEU A 216 -4.32 14.94 -14.85
CA LEU A 216 -4.33 16.21 -14.13
C LEU A 216 -4.22 15.99 -12.62
N THR A 217 -3.71 16.99 -11.93
CA THR A 217 -3.75 17.05 -10.47
C THR A 217 -4.63 18.20 -10.03
N GLU A 218 -5.54 17.98 -9.08
CA GLU A 218 -6.45 19.03 -8.59
C GLU A 218 -6.76 18.81 -7.10
N PRO A 219 -6.78 19.88 -6.27
CA PRO A 219 -7.31 19.78 -4.92
C PRO A 219 -8.84 19.69 -4.97
N VAL A 220 -9.41 18.65 -4.36
CA VAL A 220 -10.86 18.39 -4.35
C VAL A 220 -11.32 18.08 -2.94
N THR A 221 -12.47 18.61 -2.56
CA THR A 221 -13.22 18.13 -1.38
C THR A 221 -14.02 16.89 -1.76
N PRO A 222 -14.53 16.10 -0.78
CA PRO A 222 -15.44 15.01 -1.09
C PRO A 222 -16.67 15.44 -1.90
N ALA A 223 -17.17 16.66 -1.74
CA ALA A 223 -18.32 17.15 -2.50
C ALA A 223 -18.01 17.32 -4.00
N ASP A 224 -16.78 17.70 -4.35
CA ASP A 224 -16.35 17.88 -5.75
C ASP A 224 -16.24 16.57 -6.54
N LEU A 225 -16.32 15.44 -5.82
CA LEU A 225 -16.27 14.08 -6.36
C LEU A 225 -17.67 13.48 -6.62
N ASP A 226 -18.74 14.23 -6.35
CA ASP A 226 -20.12 13.78 -6.61
C ASP A 226 -20.33 13.49 -8.11
N GLY A 227 -20.91 12.33 -8.41
CA GLY A 227 -21.12 11.86 -9.78
C GLY A 227 -19.84 11.44 -10.52
N LEU A 228 -18.68 11.36 -9.86
CA LEU A 228 -17.44 10.89 -10.48
C LEU A 228 -17.16 9.41 -10.19
N GLU A 229 -16.49 8.76 -11.14
CA GLU A 229 -15.89 7.45 -10.89
C GLU A 229 -14.57 7.62 -10.15
N MET A 230 -14.51 7.10 -8.92
CA MET A 230 -13.33 7.14 -8.06
C MET A 230 -12.74 5.75 -7.87
N TRP A 231 -11.42 5.68 -7.78
CA TRP A 231 -10.66 4.46 -7.55
C TRP A 231 -9.83 4.56 -6.28
N ALA A 232 -9.88 3.52 -5.46
CA ALA A 232 -8.96 3.27 -4.36
C ALA A 232 -7.90 2.25 -4.78
N LEU A 233 -6.63 2.66 -4.77
CA LEU A 233 -5.52 1.88 -5.31
C LEU A 233 -4.57 1.40 -4.21
N SER A 234 -4.34 0.09 -4.16
CA SER A 234 -3.40 -0.51 -3.20
C SER A 234 -2.72 -1.74 -3.80
N SER A 235 -1.53 -2.07 -3.31
CA SER A 235 -0.81 -3.25 -3.81
C SER A 235 -1.50 -4.58 -3.47
N LEU A 236 -2.44 -4.61 -2.53
CA LEU A 236 -3.26 -5.80 -2.24
C LEU A 236 -4.38 -5.99 -3.27
N HIS A 237 -5.16 -4.92 -3.52
CA HIS A 237 -6.39 -5.02 -4.31
C HIS A 237 -6.21 -4.62 -5.79
N GLY A 238 -5.09 -4.00 -6.13
CA GLY A 238 -4.95 -3.26 -7.38
C GLY A 238 -5.88 -2.05 -7.37
N ILE A 239 -6.75 -1.94 -8.38
CA ILE A 239 -7.77 -0.89 -8.50
C ILE A 239 -9.08 -1.41 -7.91
N ARG A 240 -9.62 -0.76 -6.87
CA ARG A 240 -11.02 -0.92 -6.45
C ARG A 240 -11.82 0.29 -6.89
N ILE A 241 -13.00 0.08 -7.45
CA ILE A 241 -13.96 1.18 -7.67
C ILE A 241 -14.64 1.55 -6.35
N VAL A 242 -14.81 2.85 -6.10
CA VAL A 242 -15.61 3.32 -4.97
C VAL A 242 -17.07 3.28 -5.40
N THR A 243 -17.86 2.37 -4.82
CA THR A 243 -19.29 2.21 -5.19
C THR A 243 -20.23 2.95 -4.25
N ARG A 244 -19.73 3.38 -3.10
CA ARG A 244 -20.48 4.14 -2.11
C ARG A 244 -19.53 4.99 -1.27
N TRP A 245 -19.96 6.20 -0.92
CA TRP A 245 -19.36 7.01 0.14
C TRP A 245 -20.39 7.21 1.25
N ILE A 246 -20.02 6.94 2.49
CA ILE A 246 -20.90 7.15 3.65
C ILE A 246 -20.89 8.64 4.00
N ASP A 247 -22.07 9.26 4.06
CA ASP A 247 -22.27 10.68 4.36
C ASP A 247 -21.43 11.62 3.48
N GLY A 248 -21.30 11.28 2.20
CA GLY A 248 -20.50 12.05 1.23
C GLY A 248 -21.03 11.92 -0.20
N PRO A 249 -20.16 12.06 -1.22
CA PRO A 249 -20.56 12.06 -2.61
C PRO A 249 -21.25 10.76 -3.03
N GLN A 250 -22.07 10.85 -4.08
CA GLN A 250 -22.60 9.69 -4.79
C GLN A 250 -21.63 9.31 -5.92
N PRO A 251 -20.89 8.19 -5.80
CA PRO A 251 -19.98 7.77 -6.85
C PRO A 251 -20.73 7.38 -8.12
N ALA A 252 -20.09 7.56 -9.26
CA ALA A 252 -20.54 7.02 -10.54
C ALA A 252 -19.60 5.93 -11.06
N GLU A 253 -20.01 5.27 -12.14
CA GLU A 253 -19.19 4.31 -12.87
C GLU A 253 -19.38 4.55 -14.37
N GLN A 254 -18.30 4.58 -15.14
CA GLN A 254 -18.36 4.30 -16.57
C GLN A 254 -18.26 2.79 -16.79
N PRO A 255 -19.34 2.12 -17.27
CA PRO A 255 -19.34 0.68 -17.44
C PRO A 255 -18.14 0.16 -18.23
N GLY A 256 -17.45 -0.84 -17.68
CA GLY A 256 -16.32 -1.51 -18.32
C GLY A 256 -14.96 -0.83 -18.16
N ARG A 257 -14.91 0.41 -17.67
CA ARG A 257 -13.64 1.13 -17.45
C ARG A 257 -12.77 0.38 -16.45
N LEU A 258 -13.27 0.09 -15.25
CA LEU A 258 -12.56 -0.66 -14.21
C LEU A 258 -11.98 -1.97 -14.73
N ARG A 259 -12.81 -2.79 -15.40
CA ARG A 259 -12.38 -4.10 -15.95
C ARG A 259 -11.21 -3.94 -16.92
N SER A 260 -11.31 -2.98 -17.83
CA SER A 260 -10.26 -2.74 -18.83
C SER A 260 -8.94 -2.33 -18.18
N TRP A 261 -8.98 -1.50 -17.14
CA TRP A 261 -7.80 -1.03 -16.43
C TRP A 261 -7.15 -2.10 -15.55
N ARG A 262 -7.96 -2.89 -14.83
CA ARG A 262 -7.46 -4.04 -14.06
C ARG A 262 -6.79 -5.07 -14.98
N ALA A 263 -7.37 -5.35 -16.16
CA ALA A 263 -6.76 -6.23 -17.14
C ALA A 263 -5.41 -5.71 -17.68
N ARG A 264 -5.28 -4.39 -17.88
CA ARG A 264 -3.99 -3.77 -18.27
C ARG A 264 -2.94 -3.92 -17.18
N LEU A 265 -3.28 -3.65 -15.91
CA LEU A 265 -2.35 -3.83 -14.80
C LEU A 265 -1.93 -5.30 -14.63
N GLY A 266 -2.87 -6.25 -14.77
CA GLY A 266 -2.57 -7.68 -14.67
C GLY A 266 -1.52 -8.14 -15.68
N LYS A 267 -1.49 -7.55 -16.89
CA LYS A 267 -0.47 -7.85 -17.91
C LYS A 267 0.94 -7.33 -17.58
N LEU A 268 1.06 -6.44 -16.60
CA LEU A 268 2.35 -5.89 -16.16
C LEU A 268 2.98 -6.71 -15.04
N SER A 269 2.24 -7.64 -14.42
CA SER A 269 2.80 -8.53 -13.41
C SER A 269 3.89 -9.41 -14.02
N ARG A 270 5.00 -9.57 -13.28
CA ARG A 270 6.16 -10.37 -13.67
C ARG A 270 6.38 -11.51 -12.68
N PRO A 271 7.02 -12.61 -13.10
CA PRO A 271 7.46 -13.65 -12.17
C PRO A 271 8.29 -13.06 -11.03
N LEU A 272 8.06 -13.56 -9.82
CA LEU A 272 8.79 -13.15 -8.63
C LEU A 272 10.27 -13.54 -8.78
N GLY A 273 11.18 -12.56 -8.69
CA GLY A 273 12.62 -12.74 -8.95
C GLY A 273 13.03 -12.60 -10.42
N TYR A 274 12.16 -12.07 -11.28
CA TYR A 274 12.53 -11.64 -12.63
C TYR A 274 13.40 -10.37 -12.56
N GLY A 275 14.61 -10.41 -13.14
CA GLY A 275 15.63 -9.37 -13.04
C GLY A 275 16.67 -9.74 -11.98
N ARG A 276 17.87 -10.12 -12.44
CA ARG A 276 19.09 -10.17 -11.62
C ARG A 276 19.86 -8.87 -11.82
#